data_AF-A0A1C6IP44-F1
#
_entry.id   AF-A0A1C6IP44-F1
#
_cell.length_a   1.000
_cell.length_b   1.000
_cell.length_c   1.000
_cell.angle_alpha   90.00
_cell.angle_beta   90.00
_cell.angle_gamma   90.00
#
_symmetry.space_group_name_H-M   'P 1'
#
loop_
_entity.id
_entity.type
_entity.pdbx_description
1 polymer ?
#
loop_
_entity_poly.entity_id
_entity_poly.type
_entity_poly.pdbx_seq_one_letter_code
_entity_poly.pdbx_strand_id
1 'polypeptide(L)'
;MKKDLTQEEIEKRFKEINAREQEEPTPEDLIALSKSALESAEDAITLEEYKTQKEYSGRLMIRIPKELHRDLIEAAKKNGVSLNQYAMYKLAK
;
A
#
# COMPACT_ATOMS: atom_id res chain seq x y z
N MET A 1 16.04 1.43 -20.44
CA MET A 1 16.48 2.73 -19.91
C MET A 1 15.37 3.72 -20.16
N LYS A 2 14.81 4.34 -19.11
CA LYS A 2 13.93 5.50 -19.31
C LYS A 2 14.83 6.61 -19.87
N LYS A 3 14.42 7.22 -20.98
CA LYS A 3 15.15 8.36 -21.54
C LYS A 3 14.84 9.54 -20.64
N ASP A 4 15.82 10.00 -19.85
CA ASP A 4 15.64 11.17 -19.01
C ASP A 4 15.42 12.38 -19.92
N LEU A 5 14.29 13.07 -19.74
CA LEU A 5 13.96 14.25 -20.53
C LEU A 5 14.93 15.38 -20.19
N THR A 6 15.32 16.15 -21.20
CA THR A 6 16.11 17.37 -20.95
C THR A 6 15.22 18.43 -20.29
N GLN A 7 15.84 19.37 -19.56
CA GLN A 7 15.10 20.47 -18.92
C GLN A 7 14.28 21.28 -19.94
N GLU A 8 14.82 21.49 -21.14
CA GLU A 8 14.15 22.21 -22.23
C GLU A 8 12.88 21.48 -22.73
N GLU A 9 12.93 20.15 -22.81
CA GLU A 9 11.76 19.34 -23.20
C GLU A 9 10.66 19.39 -22.11
N ILE A 10 11.07 19.42 -20.85
CA ILE A 10 10.15 19.54 -19.70
C ILE A 10 9.47 20.91 -19.73
N GLU A 11 10.22 22.00 -19.89
CA GLU A 11 9.68 23.36 -19.97
C GLU A 11 8.73 23.54 -21.16
N LYS A 12 9.07 22.95 -22.31
CA LYS A 12 8.20 22.95 -23.49
C LYS A 12 6.87 22.28 -23.21
N ARG A 13 6.88 21.13 -22.51
CA ARG A 13 5.65 20.41 -22.11
C ARG A 13 4.83 21.21 -21.11
N PHE A 14 5.46 21.82 -20.11
CA PHE A 14 4.75 22.69 -19.17
C PHE A 14 4.09 23.88 -19.87
N LYS A 15 4.79 24.50 -20.82
CA LYS A 15 4.23 25.61 -21.61
C LYS A 15 3.02 25.18 -22.44
N GLU A 16 3.06 23.98 -23.03
CA GLU A 16 1.93 23.43 -23.75
C GLU A 16 0.75 23.08 -22.83
N ILE A 17 1.01 22.45 -21.67
CA ILE A 17 -0.02 22.07 -20.70
C ILE A 17 -0.71 23.32 -20.13
N ASN A 18 0.06 24.33 -19.74
CA ASN A 18 -0.48 25.56 -19.15
C ASN A 18 -1.22 26.44 -20.17
N ALA A 19 -0.99 26.25 -21.47
CA ALA A 19 -1.69 26.96 -22.52
C ALA A 19 -3.04 26.33 -22.89
N ARG A 20 -3.36 25.14 -22.36
CA ARG A 20 -4.67 24.50 -22.57
C ARG A 20 -5.71 25.21 -21.72
N GLU A 21 -6.94 25.30 -22.25
CA GLU A 21 -8.08 25.82 -21.49
C GLU A 21 -8.38 24.86 -20.32
N GLN A 22 -8.75 25.43 -19.18
CA GLN A 22 -9.15 24.64 -18.02
C GLN A 22 -10.52 24.03 -18.29
N GLU A 23 -10.63 22.72 -18.18
CA GLU A 23 -11.91 22.02 -18.27
C GLU A 23 -12.75 22.32 -17.03
N GLU A 24 -14.05 22.52 -17.21
CA GLU A 24 -14.98 22.66 -16.09
C GLU A 24 -15.15 21.31 -15.39
N PRO A 25 -15.18 21.28 -14.04
CA PRO A 25 -15.33 20.04 -13.31
C PRO A 25 -16.68 19.41 -13.64
N THR A 26 -16.66 18.11 -13.95
CA THR A 26 -17.87 17.35 -14.19
C THR A 26 -18.68 17.22 -12.89
N PRO A 27 -19.99 16.89 -12.96
CA PRO A 27 -20.77 16.61 -11.78
C PRO A 27 -20.17 15.49 -10.89
N GLU A 28 -19.50 14.51 -11.50
CA GLU A 28 -18.80 13.44 -10.78
C GLU A 28 -17.60 13.98 -9.97
N ASP A 29 -16.85 14.91 -10.55
CA ASP A 29 -15.72 15.56 -9.87
C ASP A 29 -16.17 16.35 -8.64
N LEU A 30 -17.29 17.06 -8.75
CA LEU A 30 -17.89 17.82 -7.64
C LEU A 30 -18.32 16.90 -6.49
N ILE A 31 -18.89 15.73 -6.83
CA ILE A 31 -19.27 14.72 -5.83
C ILE A 31 -18.03 14.16 -5.16
N ALA A 32 -16.99 13.81 -5.92
CA ALA A 32 -15.73 13.30 -5.38
C ALA A 32 -15.05 14.31 -4.45
N LEU A 33 -15.03 15.59 -4.83
CA LEU A 33 -14.54 16.71 -4.00
C LEU A 33 -15.32 16.82 -2.69
N SER A 34 -16.66 16.80 -2.76
CA SER A 34 -17.50 16.88 -1.56
C SER A 34 -17.28 15.69 -0.63
N LYS A 35 -17.08 14.49 -1.19
CA LYS A 35 -16.83 13.27 -0.42
C LYS A 35 -15.48 13.36 0.29
N SER A 36 -14.43 13.75 -0.42
CA SER A 36 -13.08 13.88 0.14
C SER A 36 -13.03 14.94 1.24
N ALA A 37 -13.77 16.04 1.13
CA ALA A 37 -13.85 17.06 2.18
C ALA A 37 -14.51 16.58 3.48
N LEU A 38 -15.33 15.53 3.41
CA LEU A 38 -15.99 14.93 4.58
C LEU A 38 -15.18 13.76 5.18
N GLU A 39 -14.15 13.27 4.50
CA GLU A 39 -13.27 12.24 5.03
C GLU A 39 -12.42 12.83 6.16
N SER A 40 -12.52 12.24 7.36
CA SER A 40 -11.71 12.66 8.49
C SER A 40 -10.26 12.24 8.28
N ALA A 41 -9.32 13.14 8.57
CA ALA A 41 -7.90 12.84 8.57
C ALA A 41 -7.44 11.99 9.78
N GLU A 42 -8.38 11.50 10.60
CA GLU A 42 -8.09 10.66 11.76
C GLU A 42 -7.25 9.41 11.42
N ASP A 43 -7.49 8.80 10.25
CA ASP A 43 -6.74 7.64 9.77
C ASP A 43 -5.58 8.02 8.81
N ALA A 44 -5.34 9.32 8.57
CA ALA A 44 -4.29 9.76 7.66
C ALA A 44 -2.92 9.59 8.32
N ILE A 45 -2.06 8.77 7.71
CA ILE A 45 -0.65 8.64 8.10
C ILE A 45 0.22 9.59 7.30
N THR A 46 1.34 10.01 7.89
CA THR A 46 2.34 10.82 7.21
C THR A 46 3.01 10.04 6.08
N LEU A 47 3.56 10.76 5.10
CA LEU A 47 4.31 10.14 4.01
C LEU A 47 5.52 9.33 4.51
N GLU A 48 6.18 9.80 5.58
CA GLU A 48 7.29 9.09 6.21
C GLU A 48 6.82 7.79 6.87
N GLU A 49 5.72 7.81 7.63
CA GLU A 49 5.14 6.58 8.22
C GLU A 49 4.76 5.56 7.14
N TYR A 50 4.20 6.02 6.02
CA TYR A 50 3.90 5.14 4.89
C TYR A 50 5.16 4.52 4.28
N LYS A 51 6.24 5.29 4.12
CA LYS A 51 7.52 4.77 3.63
C LYS A 51 8.11 3.76 4.61
N THR A 52 8.05 4.02 5.91
CA THR A 52 8.52 3.09 6.94
C THR A 52 7.74 1.78 6.90
N GLN A 53 6.42 1.80 6.68
CA GLN A 53 5.64 0.57 6.49
C GLN A 53 6.12 -0.27 5.29
N LYS A 54 6.57 0.38 4.21
CA LYS A 54 7.12 -0.32 3.04
C LYS A 54 8.46 -1.00 3.29
N GLU A 55 9.17 -0.66 4.36
CA GLU A 55 10.44 -1.32 4.72
C GLU A 55 10.22 -2.73 5.27
N TYR A 56 9.02 -3.03 5.78
CA TYR A 56 8.70 -4.34 6.34
C TYR A 56 8.09 -5.26 5.28
N SER A 57 8.81 -6.35 4.97
CA SER A 57 8.35 -7.33 3.97
C SER A 57 7.17 -8.21 4.41
N GLY A 58 6.80 -8.20 5.69
CA GLY A 58 5.82 -9.12 6.27
C GLY A 58 6.25 -10.60 6.26
N ARG A 59 7.47 -10.91 5.79
CA ARG A 59 7.99 -12.28 5.67
C ARG A 59 8.83 -12.65 6.88
N LEU A 60 8.39 -13.67 7.62
CA LEU A 60 9.14 -14.25 8.73
C LEU A 60 9.83 -15.55 8.30
N MET A 61 11.16 -15.58 8.30
CA MET A 61 11.95 -16.80 8.06
C MET A 61 12.68 -17.20 9.35
N ILE A 62 12.26 -18.29 9.97
CA ILE A 62 12.82 -18.79 11.22
C ILE A 62 13.12 -20.29 11.13
N ARG A 63 14.13 -20.74 11.88
CA ARG A 63 14.42 -22.17 12.08
C ARG A 63 13.83 -22.59 13.42
N ILE A 64 13.10 -23.70 13.42
CA ILE A 64 12.47 -24.26 14.63
C ILE A 64 12.74 -25.77 14.74
N PRO A 65 12.72 -26.35 15.95
CA PRO A 65 12.85 -27.79 16.14
C PRO A 65 11.79 -28.58 15.36
N LYS A 66 12.13 -29.81 14.92
CA LYS A 66 11.24 -30.66 14.12
C LYS A 66 9.93 -30.99 14.83
N GLU A 67 9.99 -31.21 16.14
CA GLU A 67 8.82 -31.52 16.97
C GLU A 67 7.84 -30.35 16.99
N LEU A 68 8.33 -29.14 17.29
CA LEU A 68 7.51 -27.93 17.27
C LEU A 68 6.89 -27.69 15.88
N HIS A 69 7.65 -27.89 14.80
CA HIS A 69 7.11 -27.75 13.44
C HIS A 69 5.98 -28.74 13.16
N ARG A 70 6.12 -30.01 13.59
CA ARG A 70 5.07 -31.03 13.44
C ARG A 70 3.81 -30.61 14.19
N ASP A 71 3.95 -30.23 15.46
CA ASP A 71 2.82 -29.90 16.32
C ASP A 71 2.04 -28.69 15.78
N LEU A 72 2.75 -27.69 15.23
CA LEU A 72 2.12 -26.54 14.57
C LEU A 72 1.39 -26.92 13.27
N ILE A 73 1.94 -27.82 12.45
CA ILE A 73 1.28 -28.31 11.23
C ILE A 73 0.00 -29.08 11.58
N GLU A 74 0.05 -29.96 12.57
CA GLU A 74 -1.11 -30.75 13.00
C GLU A 74 -2.22 -29.86 13.54
N ALA A 75 -1.86 -28.87 14.37
CA ALA A 75 -2.81 -27.90 14.87
C ALA A 75 -3.42 -27.04 13.75
N ALA A 76 -2.60 -26.59 12.78
CA ALA A 76 -3.10 -25.84 11.62
C ALA A 76 -4.10 -26.67 10.79
N LYS A 77 -3.75 -27.94 10.50
CA LYS A 77 -4.63 -28.89 9.79
C LYS A 77 -5.94 -29.14 10.55
N LYS A 78 -5.88 -29.31 11.87
CA LYS A 78 -7.08 -29.49 12.71
C LYS A 78 -8.03 -28.30 12.61
N ASN A 79 -7.49 -27.08 12.46
CA ASN A 79 -8.27 -25.87 12.28
C ASN A 79 -8.61 -25.57 10.81
N GLY A 80 -8.20 -26.42 9.86
CA GLY A 80 -8.49 -26.24 8.43
C GLY A 80 -7.77 -25.04 7.80
N VAL A 81 -6.67 -24.57 8.39
CA VAL A 81 -5.94 -23.38 7.93
C VAL A 81 -4.49 -23.70 7.56
N SER A 82 -3.85 -22.81 6.80
CA SER A 82 -2.42 -22.93 6.52
C SER A 82 -1.57 -22.70 7.77
N LEU A 83 -0.35 -23.25 7.78
CA LEU A 83 0.60 -23.02 8.88
C LEU A 83 0.89 -21.53 9.08
N ASN A 84 1.01 -20.75 8.00
CA ASN A 84 1.22 -19.30 8.09
C ASN A 84 0.04 -18.58 8.74
N GLN A 85 -1.19 -18.94 8.38
CA GLN A 85 -2.39 -18.35 8.98
C GLN A 85 -2.50 -18.72 10.46
N TYR A 86 -2.21 -19.98 10.79
CA TYR A 86 -2.19 -20.44 12.17
C TYR A 86 -1.13 -19.71 13.00
N ALA A 87 0.08 -19.54 12.45
CA ALA A 87 1.16 -18.80 13.09
C ALA A 87 0.79 -17.32 13.27
N MET A 88 0.24 -16.67 12.25
CA MET A 88 -0.24 -15.28 12.32
C MET A 88 -1.28 -15.12 13.44
N TYR A 89 -2.28 -16.00 13.51
CA TYR A 89 -3.28 -15.96 14.58
C TYR A 89 -2.67 -16.13 15.98
N LYS A 90 -1.66 -17.00 16.12
CA LYS A 90 -0.95 -17.18 17.39
C LYS A 90 -0.06 -16.00 17.77
N LEU A 91 0.44 -15.24 16.80
CA LEU A 91 1.27 -14.04 17.00
C LEU A 91 0.44 -12.75 17.17
N ALA A 92 -0.79 -12.72 16.65
CA ALA A 92 -1.70 -11.58 16.73
C ALA A 92 -2.39 -11.44 18.11
N LYS A 93 -1.95 -12.19 19.11
CA LYS A 93 -2.47 -12.19 20.48
C LYS A 93 -1.40 -11.69 21.43
#